data_AF-A0AAD3CXG7-F1
#
_entry.id   AF-A0AAD3CXG7-F1
#
_cell.length_a   1.000
_cell.length_b   1.000
_cell.length_c   1.000
_cell.angle_alpha   90.00
_cell.angle_beta   90.00
_cell.angle_gamma   90.00
#
_symmetry.space_group_name_H-M   'P 1'
#
loop_
_entity.id
_entity.type
_entity.pdbx_description
1 polymer ?
#
loop_
_entity_poly.entity_id
_entity_poly.type
_entity_poly.pdbx_seq_one_letter_code
_entity_poly.pdbx_strand_id
1 'polypeptide(L)'
;MVSSFYNIDPREANIKNLSLSSLKSSAFPVSRASSKTNEGKYEKQQYQNGYEYVIGTDDVGRGAIAGPILSASCCIHKDALENNLLDHVNDSKILSAQDRQEIFDQILESDIYFRCAERSPQQIDDSNIQKATMECFQESIQKLILEEELPLEKVYAVCDGKSTPKLVGSATPIPCRPMVDADQKIYTVSLASIIAKVTRDKLMCEAHEQWPEFNFKDNKGYRTREHVEAIHKYGPCPIHRMSFKALKHR
;
A
#
# COMPACT_ATOMS: atom_id res chain seq x y z
N MET A 1 20.88 -22.45 -12.97
CA MET A 1 20.03 -21.45 -13.68
C MET A 1 18.69 -21.44 -12.97
N VAL A 2 18.52 -20.52 -12.01
CA VAL A 2 17.33 -20.43 -11.15
C VAL A 2 16.46 -19.32 -11.72
N SER A 3 15.36 -19.71 -12.35
CA SER A 3 14.38 -18.83 -12.98
C SER A 3 13.30 -18.46 -11.97
N SER A 4 13.25 -17.19 -11.59
CA SER A 4 12.05 -16.36 -11.39
C SER A 4 10.74 -17.08 -10.99
N PHE A 5 10.33 -16.92 -9.72
CA PHE A 5 8.93 -17.09 -9.28
C PHE A 5 7.96 -16.11 -9.98
N TYR A 6 8.47 -15.22 -10.85
CA TYR A 6 7.73 -14.25 -11.65
C TYR A 6 7.65 -14.63 -13.14
N ASN A 7 8.04 -15.85 -13.53
CA ASN A 7 7.82 -16.41 -14.87
C ASN A 7 7.34 -17.87 -14.75
N ILE A 8 6.03 -18.06 -14.61
CA ILE A 8 5.36 -19.33 -14.87
C ILE A 8 4.55 -19.17 -16.16
N ASP A 9 4.67 -20.16 -17.05
CA ASP A 9 3.94 -20.27 -18.32
C ASP A 9 2.41 -20.19 -18.07
N PRO A 10 1.69 -19.25 -18.71
CA PRO A 10 0.27 -18.96 -18.48
C PRO A 10 -0.72 -20.04 -18.97
N ARG A 11 -0.29 -21.28 -19.22
CA ARG A 11 -1.17 -22.35 -19.72
C ARG A 11 -1.35 -23.58 -18.83
N GLU A 12 -0.66 -23.69 -17.70
CA GLU A 12 -0.86 -24.83 -16.79
C GLU A 12 -1.33 -24.41 -15.40
N ALA A 13 -2.66 -24.41 -15.30
CA ALA A 13 -3.46 -24.74 -14.11
C ALA A 13 -3.62 -23.68 -12.99
N ASN A 14 -4.73 -22.93 -13.15
CA ASN A 14 -5.63 -22.44 -12.10
C ASN A 14 -5.27 -21.19 -11.28
N ILE A 15 -4.62 -20.22 -11.92
CA ILE A 15 -4.82 -18.81 -11.58
C ILE A 15 -6.07 -18.34 -12.36
N LYS A 16 -7.26 -18.72 -11.91
CA LYS A 16 -8.51 -18.13 -12.43
C LYS A 16 -8.94 -17.01 -11.50
N ASN A 17 -8.69 -15.79 -12.00
CA ASN A 17 -9.46 -14.57 -11.77
C ASN A 17 -9.40 -13.97 -10.35
N LEU A 18 -8.39 -13.13 -10.13
CA LEU A 18 -8.52 -11.86 -9.42
C LEU A 18 -7.40 -10.94 -9.91
N SER A 19 -7.56 -10.38 -11.11
CA SER A 19 -6.74 -9.24 -11.51
C SER A 19 -7.23 -8.04 -10.69
N LEU A 20 -6.35 -7.48 -9.86
CA LEU A 20 -6.60 -6.26 -9.10
C LEU A 20 -6.98 -5.05 -9.99
N SER A 21 -6.82 -5.17 -11.32
CA SER A 21 -7.21 -4.20 -12.34
C SER A 21 -8.70 -4.17 -12.68
N SER A 22 -9.57 -4.94 -12.00
CA SER A 22 -10.98 -5.12 -12.41
C SER A 22 -12.05 -4.70 -11.39
N LEU A 23 -11.68 -4.06 -10.28
CA LEU A 23 -12.65 -3.54 -9.31
C LEU A 23 -13.09 -2.11 -9.71
N LYS A 24 -14.26 -2.01 -10.34
CA LYS A 24 -14.98 -0.72 -10.51
C LYS A 24 -15.87 -0.49 -9.28
N SER A 25 -15.85 0.71 -8.69
CA SER A 25 -16.79 1.10 -7.64
C SER A 25 -18.15 1.49 -8.22
N SER A 26 -19.22 1.31 -7.44
CA SER A 26 -20.57 1.77 -7.73
C SER A 26 -21.11 2.53 -6.53
N ALA A 27 -21.66 3.73 -6.75
CA ALA A 27 -22.16 4.64 -5.73
C ALA A 27 -23.48 4.18 -5.06
N PHE A 28 -23.62 4.35 -3.72
CA PHE A 28 -24.85 4.67 -2.94
C PHE A 28 -24.57 4.70 -1.40
N PRO A 29 -25.49 5.16 -0.51
CA PRO A 29 -25.20 6.20 0.47
C PRO A 29 -24.74 5.72 1.86
N VAL A 30 -23.93 6.56 2.51
CA VAL A 30 -23.29 6.32 3.83
C VAL A 30 -24.20 6.74 5.00
N SER A 31 -24.27 5.93 6.05
CA SER A 31 -24.98 6.22 7.30
C SER A 31 -24.04 6.72 8.42
N ARG A 32 -24.51 7.74 9.15
CA ARG A 32 -23.85 8.47 10.26
C ARG A 32 -23.44 7.62 11.47
N ALA A 33 -22.26 7.92 12.04
CA ALA A 33 -22.07 8.16 13.47
C ALA A 33 -20.72 8.81 13.79
N SER A 34 -20.72 9.73 14.76
CA SER A 34 -19.64 10.63 15.16
C SER A 34 -18.53 10.00 16.02
N SER A 35 -17.26 10.36 15.80
CA SER A 35 -16.39 10.97 16.83
C SER A 35 -15.06 11.53 16.25
N LYS A 36 -14.67 12.73 16.72
CA LYS A 36 -13.40 13.48 16.54
C LYS A 36 -12.52 13.09 15.34
N THR A 37 -12.88 13.65 14.19
CA THR A 37 -12.24 13.52 12.87
C THR A 37 -10.99 14.40 12.72
N ASN A 38 -10.00 13.91 11.97
CA ASN A 38 -9.11 14.78 11.20
C ASN A 38 -9.93 15.15 9.98
N GLU A 39 -10.55 16.33 10.00
CA GLU A 39 -11.60 16.78 9.07
C GLU A 39 -11.09 17.02 7.62
N GLY A 40 -10.08 16.25 7.18
CA GLY A 40 -9.35 16.45 5.92
C GLY A 40 -8.72 17.84 5.85
N LYS A 41 -8.20 18.36 6.97
CA LYS A 41 -7.67 19.74 7.04
C LYS A 41 -6.55 19.97 6.03
N TYR A 42 -5.68 18.98 5.86
CA TYR A 42 -4.57 19.05 4.92
C TYR A 42 -5.07 19.04 3.47
N GLU A 43 -6.02 18.15 3.15
CA GLU A 43 -6.67 18.06 1.85
C GLU A 43 -7.37 19.38 1.49
N LYS A 44 -8.18 19.92 2.42
CA LYS A 44 -8.84 21.23 2.28
C LYS A 44 -7.85 22.36 2.01
N GLN A 45 -6.70 22.35 2.69
CA GLN A 45 -5.64 23.33 2.43
C GLN A 45 -5.12 23.21 0.99
N GLN A 46 -4.93 22.00 0.46
CA GLN A 46 -4.47 21.83 -0.91
C GLN A 46 -5.55 22.25 -1.92
N TYR A 47 -6.84 22.02 -1.61
CA TYR A 47 -7.92 22.52 -2.46
C TYR A 47 -7.96 24.05 -2.52
N GLN A 48 -7.71 24.72 -1.39
CA GLN A 48 -7.55 26.19 -1.34
C GLN A 48 -6.33 26.67 -2.14
N ASN A 49 -5.29 25.83 -2.28
CA ASN A 49 -4.12 26.10 -3.11
C ASN A 49 -4.36 25.86 -4.62
N GLY A 50 -5.58 25.52 -5.03
CA GLY A 50 -5.97 25.39 -6.44
C GLY A 50 -5.94 23.97 -6.99
N TYR A 51 -5.63 22.96 -6.16
CA TYR A 51 -5.74 21.56 -6.53
C TYR A 51 -7.19 21.06 -6.43
N GLU A 52 -7.51 19.98 -7.12
CA GLU A 52 -8.84 19.34 -7.07
C GLU A 52 -8.75 17.89 -6.60
N TYR A 53 -7.58 17.27 -6.76
CA TYR A 53 -7.29 15.90 -6.39
C TYR A 53 -6.11 15.85 -5.44
N VAL A 54 -6.29 15.24 -4.27
CA VAL A 54 -5.20 14.97 -3.33
C VAL A 54 -4.96 13.48 -3.26
N ILE A 55 -3.73 13.07 -3.57
CA ILE A 55 -3.25 11.70 -3.49
C ILE A 55 -2.42 11.52 -2.23
N GLY A 56 -2.82 10.61 -1.36
CA GLY A 56 -2.03 10.14 -0.23
C GLY A 56 -1.39 8.79 -0.55
N THR A 57 -0.13 8.60 -0.15
CA THR A 57 0.63 7.38 -0.44
C THR A 57 1.34 6.87 0.82
N ASP A 58 1.25 5.56 1.08
CA ASP A 58 1.95 4.91 2.20
C ASP A 58 2.44 3.50 1.80
N ASP A 59 3.39 2.94 2.55
CA ASP A 59 3.95 1.60 2.37
C ASP A 59 3.78 0.69 3.58
N VAL A 60 3.85 -0.62 3.32
CA VAL A 60 3.89 -1.64 4.36
C VAL A 60 4.90 -2.72 4.02
N GLY A 61 5.50 -3.29 5.06
CA GLY A 61 6.45 -4.39 4.93
C GLY A 61 7.89 -3.95 4.79
N ARG A 62 8.23 -2.68 4.97
CA ARG A 62 9.61 -2.19 4.85
C ARG A 62 10.61 -2.92 5.76
N GLY A 63 10.18 -3.21 7.00
CA GLY A 63 10.97 -3.94 7.99
C GLY A 63 10.82 -5.47 7.96
N ALA A 64 9.97 -6.01 7.09
CA ALA A 64 9.79 -7.45 6.98
C ALA A 64 11.03 -8.12 6.36
N ILE A 65 11.36 -9.33 6.81
CA ILE A 65 12.47 -10.13 6.28
C ILE A 65 12.00 -11.11 5.19
N ALA A 66 10.68 -11.24 5.01
CA ALA A 66 10.06 -12.02 3.95
C ALA A 66 8.85 -11.29 3.33
N GLY A 67 8.52 -11.65 2.10
CA GLY A 67 7.43 -11.09 1.31
C GLY A 67 7.75 -9.74 0.66
N PRO A 68 6.86 -9.22 -0.19
CA PRO A 68 7.07 -7.99 -0.93
C PRO A 68 7.04 -6.76 -0.01
N ILE A 69 7.59 -5.64 -0.49
CA ILE A 69 7.17 -4.31 -0.06
C ILE A 69 5.96 -3.94 -0.91
N LEU A 70 4.92 -3.39 -0.28
CA LEU A 70 3.70 -2.96 -0.97
C LEU A 70 3.41 -1.53 -0.59
N SER A 71 3.08 -0.71 -1.57
CA SER A 71 2.57 0.65 -1.37
C SER A 71 1.20 0.80 -1.99
N ALA A 72 0.39 1.64 -1.39
CA ALA A 72 -0.87 2.08 -1.96
C ALA A 72 -0.87 3.60 -2.11
N SER A 73 -1.56 4.08 -3.15
CA SER A 73 -1.90 5.48 -3.35
C SER A 73 -3.42 5.60 -3.40
N CYS A 74 -3.96 6.58 -2.69
CA CYS A 74 -5.39 6.81 -2.53
C CYS A 74 -5.70 8.27 -2.90
N CYS A 75 -6.73 8.52 -3.69
CA CYS A 75 -7.08 9.83 -4.22
C CYS A 75 -8.47 10.26 -3.78
N ILE A 76 -8.60 11.52 -3.38
CA ILE A 76 -9.88 12.15 -3.07
C ILE A 76 -10.03 13.45 -3.85
N HIS A 77 -11.16 13.56 -4.57
CA HIS A 77 -11.60 14.79 -5.20
C HIS A 77 -12.21 15.74 -4.17
N LYS A 78 -12.04 17.05 -4.36
CA LYS A 78 -12.54 18.09 -3.44
C LYS A 78 -14.03 17.94 -3.08
N ASP A 79 -14.87 17.57 -4.05
CA ASP A 79 -16.32 17.44 -3.84
C ASP A 79 -16.67 16.17 -3.03
N ALA A 80 -15.81 15.15 -3.06
CA ALA A 80 -16.01 13.92 -2.30
C ALA A 80 -15.69 14.10 -0.82
N LEU A 81 -14.72 14.96 -0.48
CA LEU A 81 -14.38 15.24 0.91
C LEU A 81 -15.50 15.98 1.66
N GLU A 82 -16.25 16.83 0.97
CA GLU A 82 -17.37 17.59 1.55
C GLU A 82 -18.57 16.70 1.93
N ASN A 83 -18.66 15.49 1.36
CA ASN A 83 -19.75 14.55 1.58
C ASN A 83 -19.52 13.60 2.78
N ASN A 84 -18.58 13.90 3.69
CA ASN A 84 -18.28 13.13 4.92
C ASN A 84 -18.10 11.63 4.67
N LEU A 85 -17.24 11.26 3.70
CA LEU A 85 -17.19 9.88 3.25
C LEU A 85 -16.74 8.85 4.29
N LEU A 86 -15.89 9.19 5.29
CA LEU A 86 -15.53 8.23 6.35
C LEU A 86 -15.25 8.96 7.70
N ASP A 87 -16.19 8.89 8.63
CA ASP A 87 -16.07 9.46 10.00
C ASP A 87 -15.08 8.69 10.91
N HIS A 88 -14.33 7.69 10.40
CA HIS A 88 -13.65 6.66 11.22
C HIS A 88 -12.16 6.42 10.94
N VAL A 89 -11.51 7.21 10.07
CA VAL A 89 -10.16 6.91 9.58
C VAL A 89 -9.12 7.80 10.24
N ASN A 90 -8.87 7.61 11.53
CA ASN A 90 -8.04 8.55 12.28
C ASN A 90 -6.78 7.98 12.94
N ASP A 91 -6.59 6.66 12.95
CA ASP A 91 -5.30 6.10 13.39
C ASP A 91 -5.11 4.65 12.91
N SER A 92 -4.68 4.47 11.65
CA SER A 92 -4.50 3.15 11.02
C SER A 92 -3.63 2.17 11.83
N LYS A 93 -2.75 2.71 12.69
CA LYS A 93 -1.83 1.98 13.56
C LYS A 93 -2.46 1.50 14.87
N ILE A 94 -3.49 2.19 15.37
CA ILE A 94 -4.28 1.75 16.56
C ILE A 94 -5.43 0.83 16.16
N LEU A 95 -5.90 0.91 14.90
CA LEU A 95 -6.98 0.05 14.40
C LEU A 95 -6.66 -1.44 14.55
N SER A 96 -7.67 -2.23 14.90
CA SER A 96 -7.58 -3.68 14.85
C SER A 96 -7.51 -4.17 13.39
N ALA A 97 -7.18 -5.45 13.19
CA ALA A 97 -7.22 -6.04 11.85
C ALA A 97 -8.64 -6.03 11.26
N GLN A 98 -9.65 -6.21 12.12
CA GLN A 98 -11.05 -6.18 11.74
C GLN A 98 -11.46 -4.77 11.32
N ASP A 99 -11.16 -3.74 12.12
CA ASP A 99 -11.52 -2.35 11.79
C ASP A 99 -10.88 -1.90 10.47
N ARG A 100 -9.63 -2.31 10.22
CA ARG A 100 -8.97 -2.05 8.92
C ARG A 100 -9.67 -2.74 7.77
N GLN A 101 -10.14 -3.97 7.96
CA GLN A 101 -10.90 -4.69 6.92
C GLN A 101 -12.23 -3.99 6.65
N GLU A 102 -12.97 -3.61 7.69
CA GLU A 102 -14.25 -2.89 7.55
C GLU A 102 -14.08 -1.55 6.82
N ILE A 103 -13.02 -0.79 7.14
CA ILE A 103 -12.71 0.45 6.40
C ILE A 103 -12.30 0.15 4.96
N PHE A 104 -11.50 -0.89 4.73
CA PHE A 104 -11.12 -1.29 3.37
C PHE A 104 -12.35 -1.65 2.53
N ASP A 105 -13.31 -2.38 3.11
CA ASP A 105 -14.57 -2.72 2.45
C ASP A 105 -15.40 -1.45 2.15
N GLN A 106 -15.45 -0.48 3.07
CA GLN A 106 -16.08 0.83 2.82
C GLN A 106 -15.39 1.61 1.69
N ILE A 107 -14.06 1.55 1.58
CA ILE A 107 -13.32 2.19 0.49
C ILE A 107 -13.72 1.55 -0.85
N LEU A 108 -13.86 0.22 -0.92
CA LEU A 108 -14.28 -0.48 -2.14
C LEU A 108 -15.67 -0.08 -2.62
N GLU A 109 -16.57 0.26 -1.70
CA GLU A 109 -17.95 0.69 -1.98
C GLU A 109 -18.07 2.21 -2.22
N SER A 110 -16.97 2.94 -2.12
CA SER A 110 -16.95 4.40 -2.21
C SER A 110 -16.48 4.94 -3.57
N ASP A 111 -16.57 6.26 -3.74
CA ASP A 111 -16.00 6.98 -4.89
C ASP A 111 -14.49 7.28 -4.72
N ILE A 112 -13.82 6.60 -3.78
CA ILE A 112 -12.39 6.78 -3.53
C ILE A 112 -11.59 5.90 -4.49
N TYR A 113 -10.77 6.53 -5.33
CA TYR A 113 -9.85 5.82 -6.21
C TYR A 113 -8.56 5.46 -5.49
N PHE A 114 -8.07 4.24 -5.69
CA PHE A 114 -6.75 3.84 -5.20
C PHE A 114 -6.04 2.89 -6.16
N ARG A 115 -4.71 2.82 -6.04
CA ARG A 115 -3.87 1.83 -6.74
C ARG A 115 -2.75 1.34 -5.83
N CYS A 116 -2.37 0.08 -6.01
CA CYS A 116 -1.24 -0.53 -5.33
C CYS A 116 -0.08 -0.80 -6.29
N ALA A 117 1.12 -0.83 -5.74
CA ALA A 117 2.32 -1.31 -6.40
C ALA A 117 3.17 -2.08 -5.40
N GLU A 118 3.87 -3.10 -5.88
CA GLU A 118 4.74 -3.93 -5.04
C GLU A 118 6.11 -4.16 -5.68
N ARG A 119 7.09 -4.48 -4.83
CA ARG A 119 8.38 -5.03 -5.27
C ARG A 119 8.63 -6.33 -4.53
N SER A 120 9.02 -7.33 -5.31
CA SER A 120 9.34 -8.65 -4.83
C SER A 120 10.58 -8.67 -3.93
N PRO A 121 10.76 -9.72 -3.11
CA PRO A 121 12.01 -9.94 -2.38
C PRO A 121 13.25 -9.88 -3.28
N GLN A 122 13.17 -10.48 -4.48
CA GLN A 122 14.26 -10.43 -5.46
C GLN A 122 14.54 -8.99 -5.94
N GLN A 123 13.50 -8.22 -6.30
CA GLN A 123 13.67 -6.82 -6.72
C GLN A 123 14.23 -5.93 -5.60
N ILE A 124 13.87 -6.21 -4.35
CA ILE A 124 14.42 -5.54 -3.18
C ILE A 124 15.91 -5.89 -3.01
N ASP A 125 16.25 -7.18 -3.16
CA ASP A 125 17.62 -7.68 -3.04
C ASP A 125 18.54 -7.19 -4.17
N ASP A 126 18.03 -7.08 -5.40
CA ASP A 126 18.73 -6.54 -6.58
C ASP A 126 18.99 -5.02 -6.47
N SER A 127 18.29 -4.35 -5.55
CA SER A 127 18.39 -2.92 -5.34
C SER A 127 18.68 -2.59 -3.87
N ASN A 128 17.74 -1.93 -3.21
CA ASN A 128 17.67 -1.82 -1.76
C ASN A 128 16.24 -1.41 -1.38
N ILE A 129 15.89 -1.60 -0.10
CA ILE A 129 14.54 -1.33 0.38
C ILE A 129 14.10 0.13 0.16
N GLN A 130 15.00 1.10 0.26
CA GLN A 130 14.64 2.51 0.05
C GLN A 130 14.27 2.76 -1.41
N LYS A 131 15.09 2.28 -2.35
CA LYS A 131 14.84 2.42 -3.79
C LYS A 131 13.55 1.67 -4.19
N ALA A 132 13.38 0.43 -3.75
CA ALA A 132 12.17 -0.35 -4.00
C ALA A 132 10.90 0.35 -3.48
N THR A 133 10.96 0.96 -2.29
CA THR A 133 9.84 1.74 -1.73
C THR A 133 9.50 2.94 -2.60
N MET A 134 10.51 3.72 -3.03
CA MET A 134 10.28 4.89 -3.89
C MET A 134 9.73 4.52 -5.27
N GLU A 135 10.14 3.37 -5.80
CA GLU A 135 9.58 2.83 -7.05
C GLU A 135 8.13 2.39 -6.88
N CYS A 136 7.74 1.77 -5.75
CA CYS A 136 6.34 1.48 -5.44
C CYS A 136 5.50 2.76 -5.30
N PHE A 137 6.02 3.78 -4.62
CA PHE A 137 5.35 5.09 -4.52
C PHE A 137 5.13 5.68 -5.91
N GLN A 138 6.18 5.74 -6.72
CA GLN A 138 6.08 6.26 -8.08
C GLN A 138 5.05 5.50 -8.92
N GLU A 139 5.12 4.17 -8.93
CA GLU A 139 4.25 3.33 -9.76
C GLU A 139 2.79 3.39 -9.31
N SER A 140 2.50 3.34 -8.00
CA SER A 140 1.13 3.42 -7.50
C SER A 140 0.49 4.77 -7.82
N ILE A 141 1.23 5.87 -7.69
CA ILE A 141 0.75 7.21 -8.07
C ILE A 141 0.51 7.29 -9.59
N GLN A 142 1.46 6.82 -10.40
CA GLN A 142 1.36 6.84 -11.87
C GLN A 142 0.16 6.05 -12.37
N LYS A 143 -0.02 4.81 -11.87
CA LYS A 143 -1.17 3.97 -12.23
C LYS A 143 -2.48 4.68 -11.90
N LEU A 144 -2.58 5.28 -10.70
CA LEU A 144 -3.79 5.98 -10.29
C LEU A 144 -4.11 7.12 -11.25
N ILE A 145 -3.13 7.98 -11.55
CA ILE A 145 -3.34 9.13 -12.42
C ILE A 145 -3.71 8.71 -13.84
N LEU A 146 -3.00 7.73 -14.41
CA LEU A 146 -3.18 7.32 -15.79
C LEU A 146 -4.49 6.56 -16.02
N GLU A 147 -4.87 5.69 -15.08
CA GLU A 147 -6.07 4.87 -15.23
C GLU A 147 -7.36 5.64 -14.89
N GLU A 148 -7.30 6.60 -13.97
CA GLU A 148 -8.43 7.48 -13.65
C GLU A 148 -8.42 8.79 -14.49
N GLU A 149 -7.49 8.90 -15.45
CA GLU A 149 -7.35 10.03 -16.37
C GLU A 149 -7.31 11.40 -15.65
N LEU A 150 -6.61 11.48 -14.50
CA LEU A 150 -6.60 12.70 -13.68
C LEU A 150 -5.84 13.85 -14.36
N PRO A 151 -6.38 15.09 -14.33
CA PRO A 151 -5.71 16.26 -14.91
C PRO A 151 -4.50 16.66 -14.07
N LEU A 152 -3.29 16.44 -14.60
CA LEU A 152 -2.02 16.57 -13.88
C LEU A 152 -1.85 17.91 -13.13
N GLU A 153 -2.27 19.02 -13.74
CA GLU A 153 -2.19 20.36 -13.16
C GLU A 153 -3.10 20.58 -11.95
N LYS A 154 -4.05 19.67 -11.71
CA LYS A 154 -4.98 19.69 -10.57
C LYS A 154 -4.66 18.67 -9.50
N VAL A 155 -3.59 17.89 -9.66
CA VAL A 155 -3.21 16.83 -8.72
C VAL A 155 -2.10 17.29 -7.78
N TYR A 156 -2.28 17.02 -6.49
CA TYR A 156 -1.24 17.12 -5.47
C TYR A 156 -1.03 15.79 -4.78
N ALA A 157 0.22 15.36 -4.62
CA ALA A 157 0.55 14.13 -3.90
C ALA A 157 1.28 14.40 -2.58
N VAL A 158 1.04 13.52 -1.61
CA VAL A 158 1.76 13.48 -0.34
C VAL A 158 2.04 12.04 0.04
N CYS A 159 3.26 11.76 0.50
CA CYS A 159 3.68 10.42 0.88
C CYS A 159 4.19 10.38 2.32
N ASP A 160 3.95 9.26 3.01
CA ASP A 160 4.55 9.04 4.32
C ASP A 160 6.08 8.84 4.22
N GLY A 161 6.79 9.46 5.16
CA GLY A 161 8.22 9.31 5.32
C GLY A 161 9.03 10.56 4.96
N LYS A 162 10.31 10.33 4.62
CA LYS A 162 11.33 11.40 4.50
C LYS A 162 11.78 11.65 3.06
N SER A 163 11.28 10.88 2.11
CA SER A 163 11.76 10.87 0.73
C SER A 163 10.60 10.86 -0.23
N THR A 164 10.78 11.55 -1.36
CA THR A 164 9.77 11.67 -2.40
C THR A 164 10.11 10.74 -3.57
N PRO A 165 9.10 10.11 -4.21
CA PRO A 165 9.31 9.44 -5.50
C PRO A 165 9.76 10.43 -6.58
N LYS A 166 10.44 9.93 -7.61
CA LYS A 166 10.89 10.74 -8.75
C LYS A 166 9.76 10.91 -9.76
N LEU A 167 8.86 11.85 -9.49
CA LEU A 167 7.76 12.18 -10.41
C LEU A 167 8.13 13.24 -11.45
N VAL A 168 9.04 14.16 -11.11
CA VAL A 168 9.56 15.15 -12.06
C VAL A 168 10.35 14.45 -13.17
N GLY A 169 9.99 14.73 -14.43
CA GLY A 169 10.55 14.07 -15.61
C GLY A 169 9.98 12.68 -15.90
N SER A 170 8.94 12.27 -15.16
CA SER A 170 8.16 11.06 -15.44
C SER A 170 6.95 11.38 -16.33
N ALA A 171 6.14 10.36 -16.66
CA ALA A 171 4.88 10.54 -17.39
C ALA A 171 3.83 11.35 -16.60
N THR A 172 3.98 11.49 -15.27
CA THR A 172 3.05 12.20 -14.39
C THR A 172 3.79 13.21 -13.50
N PRO A 173 4.29 14.33 -14.06
CA PRO A 173 5.09 15.31 -13.33
C PRO A 173 4.22 16.20 -12.42
N ILE A 174 3.80 15.64 -11.29
CA ILE A 174 2.98 16.33 -10.28
C ILE A 174 3.82 16.73 -9.05
N PRO A 175 3.41 17.76 -8.29
CA PRO A 175 4.00 18.04 -6.99
C PRO A 175 3.75 16.87 -6.03
N CYS A 176 4.81 16.41 -5.38
CA CYS A 176 4.73 15.40 -4.33
C CYS A 176 5.59 15.78 -3.14
N ARG A 177 5.00 15.79 -1.93
CA ARG A 177 5.69 16.15 -0.70
C ARG A 177 5.85 14.94 0.22
N PRO A 178 7.03 14.70 0.81
CA PRO A 178 7.18 13.72 1.87
C PRO A 178 6.82 14.36 3.21
N MET A 179 6.13 13.61 4.07
CA MET A 179 5.84 14.04 5.44
C MET A 179 5.99 12.86 6.39
N VAL A 180 6.72 13.06 7.49
CA VAL A 180 6.90 12.05 8.52
C VAL A 180 5.62 11.90 9.33
N ASP A 181 5.18 10.66 9.53
CA ASP A 181 3.94 10.30 10.22
C ASP A 181 2.72 10.95 9.55
N ALA A 182 2.74 10.99 8.21
CA ALA A 182 1.66 11.55 7.41
C ALA A 182 0.39 10.72 7.54
N ASP A 183 0.52 9.40 7.73
CA ASP A 183 -0.59 8.48 7.98
C ASP A 183 -1.43 8.87 9.22
N GLN A 184 -0.82 9.50 10.22
CA GLN A 184 -1.50 10.00 11.42
C GLN A 184 -2.07 11.42 11.26
N LYS A 185 -1.73 12.12 10.17
CA LYS A 185 -1.96 13.57 10.01
C LYS A 185 -2.76 13.93 8.77
N ILE A 186 -2.81 13.04 7.79
CA ILE A 186 -3.37 13.29 6.46
C ILE A 186 -4.29 12.13 6.13
N TYR A 187 -5.54 12.46 5.83
CA TYR A 187 -6.61 11.50 5.69
C TYR A 187 -6.39 10.55 4.51
N THR A 188 -6.01 11.10 3.36
CA THR A 188 -5.68 10.30 2.16
C THR A 188 -4.51 9.34 2.38
N VAL A 189 -3.52 9.72 3.21
CA VAL A 189 -2.38 8.85 3.56
C VAL A 189 -2.81 7.77 4.55
N SER A 190 -3.67 8.09 5.52
CA SER A 190 -4.24 7.08 6.42
C SER A 190 -5.01 5.99 5.66
N LEU A 191 -5.79 6.38 4.64
CA LEU A 191 -6.48 5.43 3.76
C LEU A 191 -5.50 4.56 2.99
N ALA A 192 -4.48 5.16 2.38
CA ALA A 192 -3.43 4.43 1.70
C ALA A 192 -2.73 3.42 2.63
N SER A 193 -2.47 3.80 3.89
CA SER A 193 -1.90 2.92 4.91
C SER A 193 -2.76 1.68 5.16
N ILE A 194 -4.08 1.86 5.29
CA ILE A 194 -5.05 0.77 5.50
C ILE A 194 -5.08 -0.14 4.28
N ILE A 195 -5.23 0.43 3.07
CA ILE A 195 -5.25 -0.30 1.80
C ILE A 195 -3.99 -1.14 1.65
N ALA A 196 -2.83 -0.54 1.88
CA ALA A 196 -1.55 -1.22 1.77
C ALA A 196 -1.47 -2.38 2.79
N LYS A 197 -1.84 -2.11 4.05
CA LYS A 197 -1.80 -3.09 5.14
C LYS A 197 -2.71 -4.29 4.89
N VAL A 198 -3.98 -4.07 4.57
CA VAL A 198 -4.95 -5.14 4.29
C VAL A 198 -4.50 -5.97 3.11
N THR A 199 -4.07 -5.31 2.02
CA THR A 199 -3.62 -6.00 0.80
C THR A 199 -2.39 -6.86 1.07
N ARG A 200 -1.36 -6.31 1.72
CA ARG A 200 -0.14 -7.08 2.00
C ARG A 200 -0.38 -8.22 3.00
N ASP A 201 -1.20 -8.00 4.02
CA ASP A 201 -1.48 -9.04 4.99
C ASP A 201 -2.18 -10.24 4.35
N LYS A 202 -3.07 -10.01 3.38
CA LYS A 202 -3.67 -11.07 2.56
C LYS A 202 -2.62 -11.87 1.80
N LEU A 203 -1.67 -11.20 1.12
CA LEU A 203 -0.57 -11.87 0.41
C LEU A 203 0.29 -12.73 1.36
N MET A 204 0.51 -12.28 2.59
CA MET A 204 1.27 -13.05 3.57
C MET A 204 0.48 -14.25 4.12
N CYS A 205 -0.85 -14.15 4.23
CA CYS A 205 -1.71 -15.30 4.55
C CYS A 205 -1.69 -16.34 3.42
N GLU A 206 -1.76 -15.92 2.16
CA GLU A 206 -1.62 -16.81 1.00
C GLU A 206 -0.24 -17.48 0.96
N ALA A 207 0.82 -16.73 1.28
CA ALA A 207 2.17 -17.30 1.40
C ALA A 207 2.30 -18.33 2.53
N HIS A 208 1.51 -18.22 3.61
CA HIS A 208 1.49 -19.21 4.68
C HIS A 208 0.94 -20.56 4.21
N GLU A 209 0.02 -20.58 3.25
CA GLU A 209 -0.49 -21.83 2.70
C GLU A 209 0.61 -22.62 1.96
N GLN A 210 1.55 -21.90 1.32
CA GLN A 210 2.68 -22.50 0.60
C GLN A 210 3.85 -22.86 1.51
N TRP A 211 4.11 -22.04 2.55
CA TRP A 211 5.19 -22.26 3.50
C TRP A 211 4.68 -22.15 4.95
N PRO A 212 3.88 -23.12 5.42
CA PRO A 212 3.25 -23.08 6.74
C PRO A 212 4.26 -23.02 7.89
N GLU A 213 5.46 -23.57 7.70
CA GLU A 213 6.52 -23.66 8.69
C GLU A 213 7.04 -22.30 9.20
N PHE A 214 6.83 -21.21 8.44
CA PHE A 214 7.26 -19.86 8.85
C PHE A 214 6.16 -19.02 9.50
N ASN A 215 4.93 -19.56 9.64
CA ASN A 215 3.79 -18.86 10.25
C ASN A 215 3.51 -17.43 9.70
N PHE A 216 3.61 -17.24 8.38
CA PHE A 216 3.42 -15.93 7.75
C PHE A 216 2.03 -15.32 7.97
N LYS A 217 1.01 -16.13 8.22
CA LYS A 217 -0.34 -15.67 8.55
C LYS A 217 -0.38 -14.84 9.83
N ASP A 218 0.56 -15.01 10.76
CA ASP A 218 0.59 -14.27 12.02
C ASP A 218 1.67 -13.19 11.96
N ASN A 219 2.92 -13.58 11.69
CA ASN A 219 4.05 -12.66 11.73
C ASN A 219 4.19 -11.75 10.50
N LYS A 220 3.42 -11.99 9.43
CA LYS A 220 3.40 -11.19 8.18
C LYS A 220 4.78 -10.98 7.54
N GLY A 221 5.70 -11.91 7.76
CA GLY A 221 7.08 -11.85 7.27
C GLY A 221 8.02 -10.99 8.11
N TYR A 222 7.57 -10.44 9.25
CA TYR A 222 8.43 -9.69 10.18
C TYR A 222 9.29 -10.64 11.01
N ARG A 223 10.41 -10.12 11.51
CA ARG A 223 11.41 -10.87 12.28
C ARG A 223 10.93 -11.13 13.72
N THR A 224 9.98 -12.05 13.89
CA THR A 224 9.60 -12.58 15.21
C THR A 224 10.57 -13.69 15.62
N ARG A 225 10.55 -14.03 16.91
CA ARG A 225 11.34 -15.16 17.42
C ARG A 225 11.00 -16.46 16.69
N GLU A 226 9.70 -16.76 16.56
CA GLU A 226 9.20 -17.94 15.84
C GLU A 226 9.69 -17.98 14.39
N HIS A 227 9.63 -16.86 13.68
CA HIS A 227 10.06 -16.80 12.29
C HIS A 227 11.56 -17.08 12.14
N VAL A 228 12.38 -16.52 13.06
CA VAL A 228 13.83 -16.79 13.09
C VAL A 228 14.12 -18.25 13.42
N GLU A 229 13.43 -18.84 14.39
CA GLU A 229 13.56 -20.26 14.72
C GLU A 229 13.18 -21.17 13.54
N ALA A 230 12.13 -20.83 12.80
CA ALA A 230 11.74 -21.52 11.57
C ALA A 230 12.83 -21.44 10.50
N ILE A 231 13.41 -20.27 10.26
CA ILE A 231 14.52 -20.10 9.31
C ILE A 231 15.74 -20.93 9.72
N HIS A 232 16.07 -21.02 11.01
CA HIS A 232 17.17 -21.87 11.46
C HIS A 232 16.91 -23.36 11.26
N LYS A 233 15.65 -23.80 11.43
CA LYS A 233 15.25 -25.20 11.33
C LYS A 233 15.08 -25.66 9.88
N TYR A 234 14.47 -24.83 9.03
CA TYR A 234 14.03 -25.21 7.68
C TYR A 234 14.85 -24.53 6.57
N GLY A 235 15.68 -23.54 6.91
CA GLY A 235 16.32 -22.64 5.95
C GLY A 235 15.37 -21.56 5.45
N PRO A 236 15.86 -20.54 4.72
CA PRO A 236 14.99 -19.53 4.11
C PRO A 236 14.25 -20.11 2.89
N CYS A 237 12.98 -19.73 2.72
CA CYS A 237 12.18 -19.98 1.52
C CYS A 237 12.30 -18.85 0.47
N PRO A 238 11.80 -19.05 -0.77
CA PRO A 238 11.99 -18.11 -1.89
C PRO A 238 11.51 -16.68 -1.67
N ILE A 239 10.60 -16.43 -0.73
CA ILE A 239 10.11 -15.08 -0.45
C ILE A 239 10.92 -14.32 0.62
N HIS A 240 12.01 -14.90 1.12
CA HIS A 240 12.92 -14.20 2.03
C HIS A 240 13.80 -13.18 1.30
N ARG A 241 14.07 -12.05 1.95
CA ARG A 241 14.90 -10.94 1.42
C ARG A 241 16.36 -11.13 1.81
N MET A 242 17.08 -11.91 1.03
CA MET A 242 18.42 -12.42 1.34
C MET A 242 19.46 -11.31 1.55
N SER A 243 19.22 -10.10 1.04
CA SER A 243 20.07 -8.93 1.28
C SER A 243 19.98 -8.38 2.72
N PHE A 244 18.91 -8.67 3.47
CA PHE A 244 18.66 -8.12 4.80
C PHE A 244 19.62 -8.71 5.83
N LYS A 245 20.25 -7.85 6.64
CA LYS A 245 21.20 -8.26 7.70
C LYS A 245 20.59 -9.27 8.67
N ALA A 246 19.29 -9.18 8.92
CA ALA A 246 18.56 -10.09 9.78
C ALA A 246 18.66 -11.57 9.39
N LEU A 247 19.00 -11.86 8.12
CA LEU A 247 19.20 -13.21 7.58
C LEU A 247 20.69 -13.57 7.39
N LYS A 248 21.62 -12.63 7.62
CA LYS A 248 23.05 -12.78 7.30
C LYS A 248 23.91 -13.44 8.39
N HIS A 249 23.31 -13.99 9.45
CA HIS A 249 24.05 -14.67 10.52
C HIS A 249 23.75 -16.16 10.53
N ARG A 250 24.66 -16.91 9.86
CA ARG A 250 25.00 -18.31 10.15
C ARG A 250 26.18 -18.32 11.10
#